data_AF-K2N8X7-F1
#
_entry.id   AF-K2N8X7-F1
#
_cell.length_a   1.000
_cell.length_b   1.000
_cell.length_c   1.000
_cell.angle_alpha   90.00
_cell.angle_beta   90.00
_cell.angle_gamma   90.00
#
_symmetry.space_group_name_H-M   'P 1'
#
loop_
_entity.id
_entity.type
_entity.pdbx_description
1 polymer ?
#
loop_
_entity_poly.entity_id
_entity_poly.type
_entity_poly.pdbx_seq_one_letter_code
_entity_poly.pdbx_strand_id
1 'polypeptide(L)' 'MIVPPRRAEGDPERTRECQQALQAEFRALAQRAHGAGWSETEIEQALFRLAVEHIREHQNAEPASEQRKH' A
#
# COMPACT_ATOMS: atom_id res chain seq x y z
N MET A 1 10.15 8.53 7.55
CA MET A 1 10.30 9.12 6.21
C MET A 1 10.41 7.98 5.20
N ILE A 2 9.66 8.02 4.10
CA ILE A 2 9.78 7.06 3.00
C ILE A 2 11.00 7.43 2.17
N VAL A 3 11.95 6.51 2.04
CA VAL A 3 13.16 6.70 1.23
C VAL A 3 12.90 6.36 -0.24
N PRO A 4 13.54 7.06 -1.21
CA PRO A 4 13.37 6.75 -2.62
C PRO A 4 13.94 5.37 -2.97
N PRO A 5 13.44 4.73 -4.05
CA PRO A 5 14.00 3.47 -4.53
C PRO A 5 15.49 3.60 -4.82
N ARG A 6 16.28 2.60 -4.40
CA ARG A 6 17.73 2.54 -4.71
C ARG A 6 18.02 1.66 -5.92
N ARG A 7 17.18 0.63 -6.14
CA ARG A 7 17.30 -0.31 -7.25
C ARG A 7 16.48 0.13 -8.46
N ALA A 8 16.94 -0.27 -9.64
CA ALA A 8 16.26 -0.02 -10.91
C ALA A 8 14.93 -0.78 -11.01
N GLU A 9 14.11 -0.42 -11.99
CA GLU A 9 12.84 -1.09 -12.24
C GLU A 9 13.08 -2.51 -12.79
N GLY A 10 12.24 -3.46 -12.39
CA GLY A 10 12.41 -4.88 -12.74
C GLY A 10 13.38 -5.67 -11.85
N ASP A 11 14.12 -5.02 -10.94
CA ASP A 11 14.93 -5.74 -9.95
C ASP A 11 14.03 -6.45 -8.93
N PRO A 12 14.15 -7.78 -8.74
CA PRO A 12 13.31 -8.54 -7.81
C PRO A 12 13.35 -8.03 -6.36
N GLU A 13 14.49 -7.49 -5.93
CA GLU A 13 14.66 -6.97 -4.56
C GLU A 13 14.01 -5.60 -4.37
N ARG A 14 13.66 -4.90 -5.44
CA ARG A 14 13.04 -3.57 -5.35
C ARG A 14 11.69 -3.62 -4.64
N THR A 15 10.93 -4.70 -4.78
CA THR A 15 9.67 -4.90 -4.05
C THR A 15 9.90 -4.97 -2.55
N ARG A 16 10.93 -5.68 -2.11
CA ARG A 16 11.30 -5.79 -0.69
C ARG A 16 11.75 -4.44 -0.13
N GLU A 17 12.52 -3.67 -0.90
CA GLU A 17 12.91 -2.31 -0.49
C GLU A 17 11.71 -1.38 -0.33
N CYS A 18 10.75 -1.46 -1.25
CA CYS A 18 9.52 -0.67 -1.19
C CYS A 18 8.77 -0.96 0.12
N GLN A 19 8.59 -2.24 0.46
CA GLN A 19 7.96 -2.63 1.72
C GLN A 19 8.71 -2.07 2.95
N GLN A 20 10.04 -2.18 2.97
CA GLN A 20 10.86 -1.66 4.07
C GLN A 20 10.74 -0.13 4.20
N ALA A 21 10.71 0.59 3.07
CA ALA A 21 10.57 2.04 3.05
C ALA A 21 9.21 2.50 3.63
N LEU A 22 8.15 1.70 3.43
CA LEU A 22 6.81 1.98 3.95
C LEU A 22 6.62 1.54 5.40
N GLN A 23 7.35 0.52 5.86
CA GLN A 23 7.12 -0.15 7.14
C GLN A 23 7.17 0.81 8.35
N ALA A 24 8.08 1.78 8.35
CA ALA A 24 8.20 2.74 9.44
C ALA A 24 6.96 3.63 9.57
N GLU A 25 6.46 4.15 8.45
CA GLU A 25 5.25 4.98 8.42
C GLU A 25 3.99 4.19 8.75
N PHE A 26 3.91 2.95 8.25
CA PHE A 26 2.80 2.04 8.55
C PHE A 26 2.69 1.75 10.05
N ARG A 27 3.84 1.49 10.70
CA ARG A 27 3.89 1.28 12.16
C ARG A 27 3.51 2.56 12.92
N ALA A 28 4.00 3.71 12.49
CA ALA A 28 3.67 5.00 13.11
C ALA A 28 2.18 5.31 13.02
N LEU A 29 1.52 4.97 11.91
CA LEU A 29 0.08 5.10 11.74
C LEU A 29 -0.68 4.21 12.75
N ALA A 30 -0.33 2.92 12.84
CA ALA A 30 -0.93 2.00 13.80
C ALA A 30 -0.76 2.47 15.25
N GLN A 31 0.44 2.96 15.61
CA GLN A 31 0.72 3.50 16.94
C GLN A 31 -0.13 4.73 17.27
N ARG A 32 -0.32 5.65 16.31
CA ARG A 32 -1.21 6.82 16.52
C ARG A 32 -2.67 6.40 16.70
N ALA A 33 -3.15 5.42 15.94
CA ALA A 33 -4.50 4.89 16.09
C ALA A 33 -4.67 4.23 17.46
N HIS A 34 -3.70 3.41 17.90
CA HIS A 34 -3.71 2.81 19.22
C HIS A 34 -3.71 3.88 20.33
N GLY A 35 -2.88 4.93 20.19
CA GLY A 35 -2.85 6.06 21.12
C GLY A 35 -4.16 6.86 21.18
N ALA A 36 -4.99 6.78 20.15
CA ALA A 36 -6.32 7.37 20.11
C ALA A 36 -7.41 6.45 20.72
N GLY A 37 -7.05 5.25 21.19
CA GLY A 37 -7.95 4.33 21.90
C GLY A 37 -8.54 3.21 21.05
N TRP A 38 -8.14 3.07 19.78
CA TRP A 38 -8.55 1.93 18.95
C TRP A 38 -7.82 0.65 19.37
N SER A 39 -8.52 -0.47 19.35
CA SER A 39 -7.90 -1.77 19.62
C SER A 39 -6.97 -2.21 18.48
N GLU A 40 -5.98 -3.03 18.80
CA GLU A 40 -5.05 -3.61 17.80
C GLU A 40 -5.81 -4.32 16.68
N THR A 41 -6.81 -5.13 17.02
CA THR A 41 -7.66 -5.84 16.07
C THR A 41 -8.41 -4.90 15.11
N GLU A 42 -8.97 -3.79 15.62
CA GLU A 42 -9.65 -2.81 14.76
C GLU A 42 -8.67 -2.14 13.81
N ILE A 43 -7.47 -1.81 14.29
CA ILE A 43 -6.41 -1.18 13.51
C ILE A 43 -5.97 -2.11 12.38
N GLU A 44 -5.68 -3.38 12.67
CA GLU A 44 -5.27 -4.37 11.68
C GLU A 44 -6.33 -4.57 10.60
N GLN A 45 -7.60 -4.73 11.00
CA GLN A 45 -8.70 -4.90 10.06
C GLN A 45 -8.89 -3.67 9.17
N ALA A 46 -8.83 -2.47 9.76
CA ALA A 46 -8.96 -1.23 9.01
C ALA A 46 -7.82 -1.05 8.00
N LEU A 47 -6.57 -1.26 8.43
CA LEU A 47 -5.40 -1.14 7.55
C LEU A 47 -5.44 -2.15 6.39
N PHE A 48 -5.82 -3.40 6.67
CA PHE A 48 -6.00 -4.42 5.64
C PHE A 48 -7.07 -4.00 4.62
N ARG A 49 -8.23 -3.55 5.11
CA ARG A 49 -9.35 -3.14 4.25
C ARG A 49 -9.00 -1.94 3.37
N LEU A 50 -8.35 -0.93 3.93
CA LEU A 50 -7.88 0.24 3.18
C LEU A 50 -6.88 -0.14 2.08
N ALA A 51 -5.95 -1.05 2.36
CA ALA A 51 -5.01 -1.53 1.35
C ALA A 51 -5.71 -2.26 0.20
N VAL A 52 -6.68 -3.12 0.51
CA VAL A 52 -7.47 -3.84 -0.50
C VAL A 52 -8.33 -2.88 -1.34
N GLU A 53 -8.99 -1.91 -0.70
CA GLU A 53 -9.81 -0.90 -1.37
C GLU A 53 -8.96 -0.06 -2.34
N HIS A 54 -7.78 0.41 -1.91
CA HIS A 54 -6.85 1.14 -2.76
C HIS A 54 -6.43 0.34 -4.01
N ILE A 55 -6.09 -0.95 -3.85
CA ILE A 55 -5.74 -1.82 -4.98
C ILE A 55 -6.91 -1.95 -5.97
N ARG A 56 -8.14 -2.11 -5.46
CA ARG A 56 -9.34 -2.23 -6.30
C ARG A 56 -9.63 -0.96 -7.08
N GLU A 57 -9.47 0.21 -6.47
CA GLU A 57 -9.63 1.50 -7.16
C GLU A 57 -8.65 1.63 -8.32
N HIS A 58 -7.40 1.23 -8.14
CA HIS A 58 -6.40 1.24 -9.20
C HIS A 58 -6.66 0.23 -10.32
N GLN A 59 -7.23 -0.94 -10.00
CA GLN A 59 -7.62 -1.93 -11.02
C GLN A 59 -8.86 -1.51 -11.80
N ASN A 60 -9.83 -0.86 -11.17
CA ASN A 60 -11.04 -0.36 -11.83
C ASN A 60 -10.79 0.90 -12.67
N ALA A 61 -9.63 1.55 -12.49
CA ALA A 61 -9.19 2.70 -13.26
C ALA A 61 -8.41 2.32 -14.54
N GLU A 62 -8.10 1.03 -14.76
CA GLU A 62 -7.61 0.53 -16.05
C GLU A 62 -8.73 0.66 -17.10
N PRO A 63 -8.58 1.51 -18.13
CA PRO A 63 -9.68 1.79 -19.05
C PRO A 63 -9.96 0.59 -19.96
N ALA A 64 -11.24 0.43 -20.28
CA ALA A 64 -11.74 -0.32 -21.43
C ALA A 64 -11.13 0.18 -22.75
N SER A 65 -9.87 -0.16 -23.03
CA SER A 65 -9.14 0.26 -24.23
C SER A 65 -8.58 -0.91 -25.05
N GLU A 66 -9.28 -2.05 -25.09
CA GLU A 66 -8.97 -3.15 -26.02
C GLU A 66 -10.18 -3.69 -26.80
N GLN A 67 -11.26 -2.92 -26.93
CA GLN A 67 -12.40 -3.27 -27.81
C GLN A 67 -12.74 -2.15 -28.80
N ARG A 68 -11.73 -1.62 -29.51
CA ARG A 68 -11.93 -0.92 -30.81
C ARG A 68 -10.66 -0.97 -31.66
N LYS A 69 -10.31 -2.13 -32.22
CA LYS A 69 -9.55 -2.20 -33.48
C LYS A 69 -9.99 -3.40 -34.29
N HIS A 70 -10.77 -3.07 -35.33
CA HIS A 70 -11.03 -3.77 -36.59
C HIS A 70 -11.49 -5.23 -36.53
#